data_AF-W1WQ36-F1
#
_entry.id   AF-W1WQ36-F1
#
_cell.length_a   1.000
_cell.length_b   1.000
_cell.length_c   1.000
_cell.angle_alpha   90.00
_cell.angle_beta   90.00
_cell.angle_gamma   90.00
#
_symmetry.space_group_name_H-M   'P 1'
#
loop_
_entity.id
_entity.type
_entity.pdbx_description
1 polymer ?
#
loop_
_entity_poly.entity_id
_entity_poly.type
_entity_poly.pdbx_seq_one_letter_code
_entity_poly.pdbx_strand_id
1 'polypeptide(L)'
;TISIDMGNNKKQQATYHDLGIQIDTDAMVKAISTYGYEDDMWTLLSNRFNALFYGHHFKPQYKLDEVKGKTYLSELAKTIDTPGHDAYLTIENGQVVLHPAKEGKRIDIDATLKKLKDDLQAGDSINSLSMVFTTQNTVKVSDADLKPLNTVLASYTTEYDPSNESRTHNIQLASDKINGTLI
;
A
#
# COMPACT_ATOMS: atom_id res chain seq x y z
N THR A 1 -10.77 -3.22 -19.04
CA THR A 1 -9.59 -3.49 -18.19
C THR A 1 -8.92 -2.17 -17.92
N ILE A 2 -8.27 -2.03 -16.76
CA ILE A 2 -7.57 -0.81 -16.33
C ILE A 2 -6.07 -1.10 -16.38
N SER A 3 -5.30 -0.17 -16.95
CA SER A 3 -3.83 -0.23 -16.93
C SER A 3 -3.32 0.38 -15.63
N ILE A 4 -2.72 -0.44 -14.78
CA ILE A 4 -2.09 0.00 -13.53
C ILE A 4 -0.63 0.33 -13.82
N ASP A 5 -0.25 1.59 -13.61
CA ASP A 5 1.14 2.00 -13.64
C ASP A 5 1.79 1.71 -12.28
N MET A 6 2.72 0.77 -12.29
CA MET A 6 3.41 0.26 -11.09
C MET A 6 4.78 0.90 -10.87
N GLY A 7 5.11 1.93 -11.63
CA GLY A 7 6.45 2.53 -11.61
C GLY A 7 7.51 1.58 -12.18
N ASN A 8 8.74 2.09 -12.34
CA ASN A 8 9.87 1.36 -12.92
C ASN A 8 9.55 0.72 -14.30
N ASN A 9 8.75 1.40 -15.14
CA ASN A 9 8.29 0.95 -16.45
C ASN A 9 7.46 -0.36 -16.45
N LYS A 10 6.97 -0.82 -15.29
CA LYS A 10 6.10 -1.98 -15.21
C LYS A 10 4.63 -1.54 -15.25
N LYS A 11 3.89 -2.08 -16.20
CA LYS A 11 2.43 -1.90 -16.32
C LYS A 11 1.74 -3.24 -16.20
N GLN A 12 0.65 -3.29 -15.44
CA GLN A 12 -0.16 -4.50 -15.31
C GLN A 12 -1.61 -4.17 -15.63
N GLN A 13 -2.27 -5.07 -16.35
CA GLN A 13 -3.69 -4.95 -16.59
C GLN A 13 -4.46 -5.60 -15.44
N ALA A 14 -5.46 -4.90 -14.93
CA ALA A 14 -6.43 -5.41 -13.97
C ALA A 14 -7.85 -5.26 -14.52
N THR A 15 -8.78 -6.08 -14.06
CA THR A 15 -10.20 -5.87 -14.37
C THR A 15 -10.84 -4.93 -13.35
N TYR A 16 -11.99 -4.34 -13.70
CA TYR A 16 -12.79 -3.57 -12.75
C TYR A 16 -13.18 -4.43 -11.52
N HIS A 17 -13.49 -5.71 -11.75
CA HIS A 17 -13.85 -6.64 -10.68
C HIS A 17 -12.69 -6.85 -9.70
N ASP A 18 -11.47 -7.06 -10.21
CA ASP A 18 -10.28 -7.31 -9.37
C ASP A 18 -9.99 -6.14 -8.44
N LEU A 19 -10.24 -4.92 -8.91
CA LEU A 19 -10.08 -3.68 -8.15
C LEU A 19 -11.28 -3.36 -7.23
N GLY A 20 -12.29 -4.24 -7.18
CA GLY A 20 -13.50 -4.05 -6.38
C GLY A 20 -14.45 -3.00 -6.96
N ILE A 21 -14.30 -2.61 -8.23
CA ILE A 21 -15.13 -1.60 -8.88
C ILE A 21 -16.38 -2.29 -9.44
N GLN A 22 -17.54 -1.80 -9.02
CA GLN A 22 -18.84 -2.28 -9.45
C GLN A 22 -19.66 -1.12 -10.01
N ILE A 23 -20.60 -1.42 -10.91
CA ILE A 23 -21.57 -0.42 -11.36
C ILE A 23 -22.64 -0.32 -10.27
N ASP A 24 -22.93 0.89 -9.83
CA ASP A 24 -24.04 1.17 -8.92
C ASP A 24 -25.34 1.15 -9.72
N THR A 25 -25.88 -0.06 -9.93
CA THR A 25 -27.12 -0.26 -10.68
C THR A 25 -28.30 0.43 -10.03
N ASP A 26 -28.35 0.46 -8.69
CA ASP A 26 -29.47 1.06 -7.97
C ASP A 26 -29.49 2.57 -8.16
N ALA A 27 -28.33 3.23 -8.04
CA ALA A 27 -28.20 4.65 -8.30
C ALA A 27 -28.45 4.99 -9.77
N MET A 28 -28.00 4.15 -10.71
CA MET A 28 -28.28 4.33 -12.14
C MET A 28 -29.77 4.18 -12.47
N VAL A 29 -30.44 3.13 -11.96
CA VAL A 29 -31.88 2.90 -12.19
C VAL A 29 -32.67 4.07 -11.63
N LYS A 30 -32.32 4.56 -10.44
CA LYS A 30 -32.94 5.74 -9.84
C LYS A 30 -32.74 7.00 -10.68
N ALA A 31 -31.51 7.23 -11.18
CA ALA A 31 -31.22 8.38 -12.03
C ALA A 31 -32.03 8.34 -13.35
N ILE A 32 -32.12 7.16 -13.96
CA ILE A 32 -32.90 6.93 -15.19
C ILE A 32 -34.39 7.11 -14.94
N SER A 33 -34.92 6.55 -13.83
CA SER A 33 -36.35 6.63 -13.52
C SER A 33 -36.83 8.02 -13.15
N THR A 34 -35.94 8.86 -12.62
CA THR A 34 -36.27 10.24 -12.21
C THR A 34 -36.20 11.21 -13.40
N TYR A 35 -35.38 10.90 -14.41
CA TYR A 35 -35.20 11.75 -15.58
C TYR A 35 -36.50 11.86 -16.39
N GLY A 36 -37.03 13.08 -16.53
CA GLY A 36 -38.31 13.35 -17.19
C GLY A 36 -39.54 13.21 -16.26
N TYR A 37 -39.33 13.03 -14.96
CA TYR A 37 -40.34 13.02 -13.89
C TYR A 37 -39.97 13.96 -12.74
N GLU A 38 -39.22 15.02 -13.02
CA GLU A 38 -38.81 16.01 -12.04
C GLU A 38 -39.99 16.90 -11.60
N ASP A 39 -39.94 17.39 -10.34
CA ASP A 39 -40.99 18.26 -9.77
C ASP A 39 -41.06 19.64 -10.46
N ASP A 40 -39.96 20.10 -11.05
CA ASP A 40 -39.92 21.36 -11.79
C ASP A 40 -40.38 21.20 -13.24
N MET A 41 -41.44 21.91 -13.61
CA MET A 41 -42.12 21.78 -14.91
C MET A 41 -41.23 22.16 -16.10
N TRP A 42 -40.33 23.14 -15.95
CA TRP A 42 -39.42 23.55 -17.03
C TRP A 42 -38.32 22.49 -17.26
N THR A 43 -37.78 21.95 -16.16
CA THR A 43 -36.79 20.86 -16.20
C THR A 43 -37.39 19.60 -16.82
N LEU A 44 -38.61 19.22 -16.43
CA LEU A 44 -39.31 18.06 -16.96
C LEU A 44 -39.56 18.17 -18.49
N LEU A 45 -40.05 19.33 -18.94
CA LEU A 45 -40.38 19.52 -20.36
C LEU A 45 -39.13 19.58 -21.24
N SER A 46 -38.07 20.25 -20.76
CA SER A 46 -36.79 20.33 -21.47
C SER A 46 -36.07 18.99 -21.53
N ASN A 47 -36.06 18.19 -20.45
CA ASN A 47 -35.46 16.86 -20.42
C ASN A 47 -36.17 15.88 -21.36
N ARG A 48 -37.51 15.91 -21.41
CA ARG A 48 -38.29 15.10 -22.36
C ARG A 48 -38.02 15.48 -23.81
N PHE A 49 -37.98 16.77 -24.12
CA PHE A 49 -37.66 17.24 -25.47
C PHE A 49 -36.23 16.85 -25.87
N ASN A 50 -35.25 17.05 -24.99
CA ASN A 50 -33.87 16.66 -25.25
C ASN A 50 -33.72 15.15 -25.47
N ALA A 51 -34.37 14.32 -24.65
CA ALA A 51 -34.35 12.87 -24.85
C ALA A 51 -35.00 12.43 -26.17
N LEU A 52 -36.06 13.11 -26.62
CA LEU A 52 -36.74 12.79 -27.87
C LEU A 52 -35.89 13.10 -29.11
N PHE A 53 -35.18 14.23 -29.11
CA PHE A 53 -34.45 14.71 -30.29
C PHE A 53 -32.97 14.32 -30.32
N TYR A 54 -32.32 14.23 -29.16
CA TYR A 54 -30.88 13.99 -29.05
C TYR A 54 -30.53 12.68 -28.33
N GLY A 55 -31.50 12.08 -27.62
CA GLY A 55 -31.23 10.99 -26.68
C GLY A 55 -30.46 11.48 -25.45
N HIS A 56 -30.53 10.72 -24.36
CA HIS A 56 -29.79 11.03 -23.13
C HIS A 56 -28.91 9.84 -22.74
N HIS A 57 -27.59 10.04 -22.73
CA HIS A 57 -26.63 9.03 -22.31
C HIS A 57 -26.35 9.19 -20.82
N PHE A 58 -26.77 8.20 -20.03
CA PHE A 58 -26.44 8.18 -18.60
C PHE A 58 -25.01 7.72 -18.41
N LYS A 59 -24.20 8.56 -17.76
CA LYS A 59 -22.87 8.16 -17.32
C LYS A 59 -23.00 7.04 -16.28
N PRO A 60 -22.24 5.93 -16.41
CA PRO A 60 -22.26 4.87 -15.42
C PRO A 60 -21.76 5.40 -14.08
N GLN A 61 -22.52 5.12 -13.01
CA GLN A 61 -22.10 5.41 -11.65
C GLN A 61 -21.36 4.19 -11.11
N TYR A 62 -20.21 4.42 -10.49
CA TYR A 62 -19.37 3.35 -9.97
C TYR A 62 -19.37 3.37 -8.44
N LYS A 63 -19.39 2.18 -7.86
CA LYS A 63 -19.19 1.93 -6.44
C LYS A 63 -17.90 1.14 -6.25
N LEU A 64 -17.09 1.56 -5.29
CA LEU A 64 -15.84 0.88 -4.95
C LEU A 64 -16.03 0.05 -3.68
N ASP A 65 -15.75 -1.25 -3.78
CA ASP A 65 -15.54 -2.13 -2.63
C ASP A 65 -14.11 -1.90 -2.11
N GLU A 66 -14.00 -1.04 -1.09
CA GLU A 66 -12.72 -0.64 -0.51
C GLU A 66 -11.96 -1.84 0.09
N VAL A 67 -12.66 -2.89 0.55
CA VAL A 67 -12.04 -4.09 1.11
C VAL A 67 -11.35 -4.88 0.01
N LYS A 68 -12.07 -5.18 -1.08
CA LYS A 68 -11.49 -5.90 -2.24
C LYS A 68 -10.35 -5.12 -2.87
N GLY A 69 -10.53 -3.82 -3.09
CA GLY A 69 -9.49 -2.96 -3.65
C GLY A 69 -8.23 -2.95 -2.78
N LYS A 70 -8.39 -2.86 -1.45
CA LYS A 70 -7.27 -2.93 -0.50
C LYS A 70 -6.55 -4.27 -0.53
N THR A 71 -7.29 -5.38 -0.59
CA THR A 71 -6.71 -6.73 -0.69
C THR A 71 -5.88 -6.87 -1.96
N TYR A 72 -6.43 -6.50 -3.12
CA TYR A 72 -5.72 -6.58 -4.39
C TYR A 72 -4.45 -5.72 -4.39
N LEU A 73 -4.53 -4.46 -3.95
CA LEU A 73 -3.36 -3.57 -3.87
C LEU A 73 -2.32 -4.08 -2.87
N SER A 74 -2.73 -4.73 -1.78
CA SER A 74 -1.81 -5.33 -0.80
C SER A 74 -1.08 -6.55 -1.37
N GLU A 75 -1.74 -7.36 -2.18
CA GLU A 75 -1.09 -8.48 -2.89
C GLU A 75 -0.11 -7.98 -3.94
N LEU A 76 -0.49 -6.93 -4.66
CA LEU A 76 0.39 -6.28 -5.64
C LEU A 76 1.59 -5.60 -4.97
N ALA A 77 1.41 -5.01 -3.78
CA ALA A 77 2.50 -4.44 -3.00
C ALA A 77 3.61 -5.47 -2.72
N LYS A 78 3.25 -6.73 -2.42
CA LYS A 78 4.25 -7.78 -2.15
C LYS A 78 5.19 -8.07 -3.33
N THR A 79 4.73 -7.85 -4.56
CA THR A 79 5.54 -8.09 -5.77
C THR A 79 6.32 -6.88 -6.26
N ILE A 80 5.93 -5.67 -5.86
CA ILE A 80 6.56 -4.43 -6.35
C ILE A 80 7.28 -3.64 -5.27
N ASP A 81 6.94 -3.82 -3.99
CA ASP A 81 7.60 -3.15 -2.88
C ASP A 81 9.08 -3.54 -2.88
N THR A 82 9.93 -2.53 -2.82
CA THR A 82 11.37 -2.72 -2.65
C THR A 82 11.68 -2.49 -1.17
N PRO A 83 12.15 -3.52 -0.44
CA PRO A 83 12.53 -3.34 0.96
C PRO A 83 13.71 -2.36 1.03
N GLY A 84 13.60 -1.40 1.94
CA GLY A 84 14.74 -0.62 2.40
C GLY A 84 15.54 -1.41 3.43
N HIS A 85 16.67 -0.86 3.84
CA HIS A 85 17.38 -1.33 5.02
C HIS A 85 17.90 -0.17 5.84
N ASP A 86 17.96 -0.40 7.14
CA ASP A 86 18.54 0.54 8.10
C ASP A 86 20.05 0.69 7.85
N ALA A 87 20.59 1.82 8.30
CA ALA A 87 22.04 1.97 8.42
C ALA A 87 22.53 1.01 9.51
N TYR A 88 23.71 0.43 9.32
CA TYR A 88 24.34 -0.43 10.33
C TYR A 88 25.86 -0.29 10.32
N LEU A 89 26.48 -0.65 11.45
CA LEU A 89 27.92 -0.64 11.62
C LEU A 89 28.46 -2.05 11.62
N THR A 90 29.59 -2.26 10.94
CA THR A 90 30.37 -3.49 11.02
C THR A 90 31.79 -3.16 11.46
N ILE A 91 32.48 -4.13 12.05
CA ILE A 91 33.89 -3.99 12.42
C ILE A 91 34.70 -4.85 11.46
N GLU A 92 35.43 -4.21 10.56
CA GLU A 92 36.33 -4.87 9.62
C GLU A 92 37.77 -4.44 9.95
N ASN A 93 38.65 -5.40 10.23
CA ASN A 93 40.06 -5.14 10.58
C ASN A 93 40.25 -4.15 11.76
N GLY A 94 39.33 -4.15 12.73
CA GLY A 94 39.37 -3.25 13.89
C GLY A 94 38.91 -1.81 13.60
N GLN A 95 38.41 -1.52 12.39
CA GLN A 95 37.82 -0.24 12.03
C GLN A 95 36.31 -0.36 11.91
N VAL A 96 35.60 0.67 12.38
CA VAL A 96 34.15 0.75 12.24
C VAL A 96 33.81 1.19 10.81
N VAL A 97 33.10 0.34 10.08
CA VAL A 97 32.61 0.58 8.72
C VAL A 97 31.12 0.84 8.77
N LEU A 98 30.69 2.01 8.28
CA LEU A 98 29.30 2.40 8.15
C LEU A 98 28.72 1.88 6.84
N HIS A 99 27.66 1.09 6.95
CA HIS A 99 26.79 0.73 5.84
C HIS A 99 25.60 1.69 5.84
N PRO A 100 25.48 2.57 4.83
CA PRO A 100 24.45 3.61 4.82
C PRO A 100 23.05 3.02 4.68
N ALA A 101 22.06 3.68 5.24
CA ALA A 101 20.66 3.32 5.07
C ALA A 101 20.25 3.42 3.60
N LYS A 102 19.35 2.53 3.19
CA LYS A 102 18.73 2.58 1.86
C LYS A 102 17.23 2.70 2.01
N GLU A 103 16.70 3.82 1.54
CA GLU A 103 15.27 4.03 1.45
C GLU A 103 14.62 2.96 0.58
N GLY A 104 13.60 2.32 1.13
CA GLY A 104 12.73 1.40 0.41
C GLY A 104 11.71 2.17 -0.42
N LYS A 105 10.98 1.45 -1.27
CA LYS A 105 9.84 1.97 -2.00
C LYS A 105 8.64 1.10 -1.71
N ARG A 106 7.61 1.67 -1.10
CA ARG A 106 6.37 0.97 -0.76
C ARG A 106 5.19 1.64 -1.44
N ILE A 107 4.17 0.87 -1.80
CA ILE A 107 2.89 1.44 -2.23
C ILE A 107 2.20 2.09 -1.03
N ASP A 108 1.69 3.31 -1.23
CA ASP A 108 0.69 3.90 -0.35
C ASP A 108 -0.70 3.43 -0.81
N ILE A 109 -1.19 2.37 -0.16
CA ILE A 109 -2.45 1.72 -0.54
C ILE A 109 -3.64 2.65 -0.32
N ASP A 110 -3.66 3.38 0.80
CA ASP A 110 -4.79 4.24 1.15
C ASP A 110 -4.84 5.47 0.24
N ALA A 111 -3.69 6.07 -0.09
CA ALA A 111 -3.62 7.16 -1.08
C ALA A 111 -3.99 6.68 -2.50
N THR A 112 -3.57 5.46 -2.88
CA THR A 112 -3.93 4.87 -4.18
C THR A 112 -5.43 4.59 -4.27
N LEU A 113 -6.05 4.07 -3.21
CA LEU A 113 -7.50 3.85 -3.15
C LEU A 113 -8.28 5.17 -3.21
N LYS A 114 -7.81 6.19 -2.49
CA LYS A 114 -8.41 7.52 -2.54
C LYS A 114 -8.37 8.07 -3.96
N LYS A 115 -7.23 7.98 -4.63
CA LYS A 115 -7.08 8.40 -6.02
C LYS A 115 -8.04 7.65 -6.94
N LEU A 116 -8.14 6.33 -6.79
CA LEU A 116 -9.08 5.52 -7.56
C LEU A 116 -10.53 5.97 -7.34
N LYS A 117 -10.92 6.25 -6.10
CA LYS A 117 -12.26 6.75 -5.76
C LYS A 117 -12.55 8.11 -6.39
N ASP A 118 -11.60 9.04 -6.31
CA ASP A 118 -11.71 10.37 -6.89
C ASP A 118 -11.85 10.27 -8.44
N ASP A 119 -11.05 9.41 -9.07
CA ASP A 119 -11.10 9.16 -10.51
C ASP A 119 -12.44 8.50 -10.93
N LEU A 120 -13.05 7.66 -10.07
CA LEU A 120 -14.36 7.04 -10.34
C LEU A 120 -15.52 8.02 -10.22
N GLN A 121 -15.42 8.98 -9.29
CA GLN A 121 -16.43 10.03 -9.08
C GLN A 121 -16.46 11.06 -10.20
N ALA A 122 -15.36 11.23 -10.94
CA ALA A 122 -15.32 12.10 -12.12
C ALA A 122 -16.27 11.62 -13.24
N GLY A 123 -16.75 10.38 -13.18
CA GLY A 123 -17.79 9.84 -14.06
C GLY A 123 -17.31 9.45 -15.45
N ASP A 124 -15.99 9.45 -15.68
CA ASP A 124 -15.39 8.99 -16.92
C ASP A 124 -14.84 7.57 -16.75
N SER A 125 -14.84 6.80 -17.84
CA SER A 125 -14.29 5.45 -17.85
C SER A 125 -12.80 5.48 -17.50
N ILE A 126 -12.43 4.93 -16.34
CA ILE A 126 -11.03 4.86 -15.93
C ILE A 126 -10.31 3.82 -16.78
N ASN A 127 -9.41 4.27 -17.64
CA ASN A 127 -8.55 3.39 -18.44
C ASN A 127 -7.15 3.19 -17.81
N SER A 128 -6.77 4.05 -16.86
CA SER A 128 -5.47 3.98 -16.19
C SER A 128 -5.54 4.39 -14.72
N LEU A 129 -4.84 3.64 -13.87
CA LEU A 129 -4.63 3.97 -12.46
C LEU A 129 -3.13 4.16 -12.21
N SER A 130 -2.74 5.33 -11.73
CA SER A 130 -1.37 5.59 -11.27
C SER A 130 -1.27 5.30 -9.77
N MET A 131 -0.39 4.38 -9.39
CA MET A 131 -0.18 4.08 -7.97
C MET A 131 0.65 5.16 -7.29
N VAL A 132 0.33 5.40 -6.02
CA VAL A 132 1.05 6.34 -5.16
C VAL A 132 2.09 5.56 -4.38
N PHE A 133 3.33 6.06 -4.37
CA PHE A 133 4.45 5.44 -3.66
C PHE A 133 4.91 6.32 -2.52
N THR A 134 5.33 5.67 -1.44
CA THR A 134 5.95 6.32 -0.29
C THR A 134 7.28 5.66 0.06
N THR A 135 8.21 6.46 0.56
CA THR A 135 9.47 6.01 1.17
C THR A 135 9.42 6.14 2.69
N GLN A 136 8.34 6.72 3.25
CA GLN A 136 8.21 6.92 4.68
C GLN A 136 8.26 5.60 5.45
N ASN A 137 8.90 5.67 6.62
CA ASN A 137 9.04 4.57 7.59
C ASN A 137 9.75 3.32 7.04
N THR A 138 10.53 3.45 5.97
CA THR A 138 11.38 2.34 5.48
C THR A 138 12.73 2.26 6.19
N VAL A 139 13.19 3.37 6.77
CA VAL A 139 14.43 3.48 7.55
C VAL A 139 14.10 3.90 8.98
N LYS A 140 14.50 3.10 9.97
CA LYS A 140 14.39 3.38 11.41
C LYS A 140 15.68 3.94 12.00
N VAL A 141 16.83 3.50 11.48
CA VAL A 141 18.16 3.98 11.90
C VAL A 141 18.83 4.63 10.69
N SER A 142 19.09 5.92 10.78
CA SER A 142 19.65 6.73 9.71
C SER A 142 21.18 6.83 9.80
N ASP A 143 21.80 7.27 8.70
CA ASP A 143 23.24 7.57 8.66
C ASP A 143 23.64 8.60 9.72
N ALA A 144 22.75 9.55 10.04
CA ALA A 144 23.01 10.58 11.04
C ALA A 144 23.11 10.00 12.46
N ASP A 145 22.37 8.93 12.74
CA ASP A 145 22.37 8.26 14.04
C ASP A 145 23.68 7.50 14.28
N LEU A 146 24.28 6.98 13.21
CA LEU A 146 25.48 6.13 13.29
C LEU A 146 26.79 6.84 12.98
N LYS A 147 26.78 7.97 12.27
CA LYS A 147 27.98 8.79 12.00
C LYS A 147 28.82 9.13 13.25
N PRO A 148 28.23 9.42 14.43
CA PRO A 148 29.00 9.70 15.65
C PRO A 148 29.72 8.47 16.22
N LEU A 149 29.27 7.25 15.88
CA LEU A 149 29.74 5.99 16.45
C LEU A 149 30.90 5.41 15.63
N ASN A 150 32.02 6.12 15.57
CA ASN A 150 33.16 5.79 14.70
C ASN A 150 34.31 5.02 15.39
N THR A 151 34.15 4.64 16.66
CA THR A 151 35.21 4.04 17.45
C THR A 151 34.69 2.95 18.37
N VAL A 152 35.48 1.87 18.49
CA VAL A 152 35.25 0.82 19.47
C VAL A 152 35.74 1.31 20.84
N LEU A 153 34.80 1.54 21.76
CA LEU A 153 35.13 2.00 23.12
C LEU A 153 35.60 0.86 24.03
N ALA A 154 35.00 -0.33 23.88
CA ALA A 154 35.38 -1.54 24.59
C ALA A 154 34.82 -2.77 23.85
N SER A 155 35.50 -3.92 23.97
CA SER A 155 35.03 -5.22 23.49
C SER A 155 35.18 -6.24 24.61
N TYR A 156 34.12 -6.99 24.89
CA TYR A 156 34.11 -8.04 25.90
C TYR A 156 33.67 -9.34 25.25
N THR A 157 34.51 -10.37 25.36
CA THR A 157 34.17 -11.73 24.94
C THR A 157 34.05 -12.58 26.19
N THR A 158 32.93 -13.29 26.34
CA THR A 158 32.77 -14.32 27.37
C THR A 158 32.63 -15.66 26.66
N GLU A 159 33.58 -16.54 26.89
CA GLU A 159 33.52 -17.89 26.35
C GLU A 159 32.54 -18.72 27.19
N TYR A 160 31.63 -19.41 26.50
CA TYR A 160 30.76 -20.38 27.14
C TYR A 160 31.57 -21.65 27.41
N ASP A 161 31.70 -22.00 28.68
CA ASP A 161 32.36 -23.23 29.12
C ASP A 161 31.31 -24.33 29.35
N PRO A 162 31.19 -25.31 28.43
CA PRO A 162 30.25 -26.43 28.56
C PRO A 162 30.60 -27.39 29.71
N SER A 163 31.79 -27.30 30.30
CA SER A 163 32.18 -28.11 31.46
C SER A 163 31.70 -27.54 32.80
N ASN A 164 31.17 -26.32 32.80
CA ASN A 164 30.59 -25.70 33.99
C ASN A 164 29.11 -26.11 34.14
N GLU A 165 28.89 -27.34 34.63
CA GLU A 165 27.56 -27.95 34.75
C GLU A 165 26.51 -27.03 35.40
N SER A 166 26.89 -26.27 36.43
CA SER A 166 26.01 -25.33 37.14
C SER A 166 25.55 -24.15 36.27
N ARG A 167 26.43 -23.60 35.41
CA ARG A 167 26.07 -22.47 34.53
C ARG A 167 25.35 -22.96 33.28
N THR A 168 25.76 -24.09 32.73
CA THR A 168 25.10 -24.75 31.59
C THR A 168 23.67 -25.13 31.91
N HIS A 169 23.41 -25.72 33.09
CA HIS A 169 22.07 -26.11 33.51
C HIS A 169 21.13 -24.91 33.66
N ASN A 170 21.62 -23.80 34.23
CA ASN A 170 20.82 -22.59 34.40
C ASN A 170 20.51 -21.90 33.07
N ILE A 171 21.48 -21.84 32.15
CA ILE A 171 21.28 -21.28 30.80
C ILE A 171 20.30 -22.13 30.01
N GLN A 172 20.42 -23.47 30.08
CA GLN A 172 19.51 -24.38 29.40
C GLN A 172 18.07 -24.29 29.93
N LEU A 173 17.89 -24.25 31.25
CA LEU A 173 16.56 -24.09 31.87
C LEU A 173 15.91 -22.75 31.49
N ALA A 174 16.70 -21.68 31.34
CA ALA A 174 16.22 -20.37 30.91
C ALA A 174 15.84 -20.37 29.42
N SER A 175 16.68 -20.95 28.57
CA SER A 175 16.39 -21.12 27.14
C SER A 175 15.15 -21.97 26.91
N ASP A 176 14.98 -23.09 27.61
CA ASP A 176 13.81 -23.96 27.49
C ASP A 176 12.50 -23.27 27.89
N LYS A 177 12.55 -22.34 28.86
CA LYS A 177 11.37 -21.57 29.30
C LYS A 177 10.98 -20.44 28.34
N ILE A 178 11.93 -19.93 27.55
CA ILE A 178 11.70 -18.81 26.63
C ILE A 178 11.46 -19.31 25.20
N ASN A 179 12.00 -20.48 24.85
CA ASN A 179 11.88 -21.07 23.53
C ASN A 179 10.40 -21.32 23.18
N GLY A 180 9.92 -20.67 22.11
CA GLY A 180 8.53 -20.75 21.66
C GLY A 180 7.60 -19.66 22.22
N THR A 181 8.09 -18.74 23.05
CA THR A 181 7.30 -17.56 23.46
C THR A 181 7.64 -16.36 22.56
N LEU A 182 6.66 -15.91 21.77
CA LEU A 182 6.71 -14.66 21.02
C LEU A 182 6.20 -13.54 21.93
N ILE A 183 7.04 -12.54 22.24
CA ILE A 183 6.66 -11.34 23.00
C ILE A 183 6.37 -10.20 22.03
#